data_AF-A0A3C2CIZ0-F1
#
_entry.id   AF-A0A3C2CIZ0-F1
#
_cell.length_a   1.000
_cell.length_b   1.000
_cell.length_c   1.000
_cell.angle_alpha   90.00
_cell.angle_beta   90.00
_cell.angle_gamma   90.00
#
_symmetry.space_group_name_H-M   'P 1'
#
loop_
_entity.id
_entity.type
_entity.pdbx_description
1 polymer ?
#
loop_
_entity_poly.entity_id
_entity_poly.type
_entity_poly.pdbx_seq_one_letter_code
_entity_poly.pdbx_strand_id
1 'polypeptide(L)'
;MLTWKWLAKLFFALLCKPSLWISAIKQVFMLAKNRWPLVFPFLPFPSSDFMEFRLITYQGEVEKLPEVKVVIAWLSWVADLEKLKN
;
A
#
# COMPACT_ATOMS: atom_id res chain seq x y z
N MET A 1 7.16 -12.19 5.46
CA MET A 1 6.08 -12.22 6.48
C MET A 1 5.71 -10.81 6.93
N LEU A 2 4.41 -10.49 7.03
CA LEU A 2 3.94 -9.21 7.57
C LEU A 2 4.25 -9.12 9.06
N THR A 3 5.22 -8.30 9.43
CA THR A 3 5.59 -8.12 10.84
C THR A 3 4.74 -7.03 11.45
N TRP A 4 4.17 -7.28 12.63
CA TRP A 4 3.39 -6.29 13.38
C TRP A 4 4.17 -4.98 13.60
N LYS A 5 5.49 -5.09 13.81
CA LYS A 5 6.41 -3.94 13.91
C LYS A 5 6.41 -3.08 12.65
N TRP A 6 6.35 -3.69 11.47
CA TRP A 6 6.32 -2.96 10.21
C TRP A 6 4.99 -2.23 10.02
N LEU A 7 3.87 -2.90 10.30
CA LEU A 7 2.54 -2.30 10.24
C LEU A 7 2.41 -1.10 11.17
N ALA A 8 2.85 -1.26 12.43
CA ALA A 8 2.83 -0.16 13.40
C ALA A 8 3.65 1.04 12.90
N LYS A 9 4.88 0.81 12.41
CA LYS A 9 5.71 1.89 11.86
C LYS A 9 5.07 2.59 10.67
N LEU A 10 4.48 1.83 9.74
CA LEU A 10 3.78 2.40 8.59
C LEU A 10 2.57 3.22 9.03
N PHE A 11 1.78 2.69 9.97
CA PHE A 11 0.62 3.38 10.52
C PHE A 11 1.00 4.71 11.18
N PHE A 12 2.01 4.72 12.05
CA PHE A 12 2.51 5.97 12.66
C PHE A 12 3.04 6.96 11.61
N ALA A 13 3.79 6.48 10.61
CA ALA A 13 4.30 7.34 9.54
C ALA A 13 3.18 7.98 8.71
N LEU A 14 2.08 7.24 8.47
CA LEU A 14 0.89 7.76 7.80
C LEU A 14 0.10 8.74 8.66
N LEU A 15 -0.05 8.47 9.96
CA LEU A 15 -0.72 9.39 10.89
C LEU A 15 -0.07 10.77 10.91
N CYS A 16 1.26 10.85 10.81
CA CYS A 16 2.00 12.11 10.74
C CYS A 16 1.86 12.86 9.38
N LYS A 17 1.18 12.30 8.38
CA LYS A 17 1.07 12.86 7.02
C LYS A 17 -0.39 12.88 6.54
N PRO A 18 -1.23 13.83 7.06
CA PRO A 18 -2.66 13.87 6.76
C PRO A 18 -2.97 14.05 5.26
N SER A 19 -2.10 14.73 4.51
CA SER A 19 -2.26 14.89 3.06
C SER A 19 -2.20 13.57 2.29
N LEU A 20 -1.60 12.51 2.85
CA LEU A 20 -1.48 11.20 2.20
C LEU A 20 -2.65 10.27 2.52
N TRP A 21 -3.55 10.61 3.44
CA TRP A 21 -4.60 9.69 3.89
C TRP A 21 -5.54 9.30 2.76
N ILE A 22 -5.99 10.28 1.98
CA ILE A 22 -6.91 10.05 0.87
C ILE A 22 -6.24 9.15 -0.18
N SER A 23 -5.02 9.47 -0.58
CA SER A 23 -4.27 8.69 -1.57
C SER A 23 -3.96 7.28 -1.04
N ALA A 24 -3.62 7.12 0.25
CA ALA A 24 -3.40 5.82 0.87
C ALA A 24 -4.67 4.94 0.84
N ILE A 25 -5.81 5.51 1.23
CA ILE A 25 -7.10 4.80 1.20
C ILE A 25 -7.47 4.41 -0.24
N LYS A 26 -7.36 5.34 -1.19
CA LYS A 26 -7.60 5.05 -2.61
C LYS A 26 -6.70 3.94 -3.13
N GLN A 27 -5.41 3.96 -2.79
CA GLN A 27 -4.47 2.92 -3.21
C GLN A 27 -4.85 1.56 -2.62
N VAL A 28 -5.28 1.49 -1.36
CA VAL A 28 -5.79 0.24 -0.76
C VAL A 28 -6.96 -0.31 -1.58
N PHE A 29 -7.94 0.51 -1.93
CA PHE A 29 -9.08 0.07 -2.74
C PHE A 29 -8.72 -0.26 -4.19
N MET A 30 -7.80 0.49 -4.79
CA MET A 30 -7.34 0.28 -6.16
C MET A 30 -6.55 -1.03 -6.30
N LEU A 31 -5.83 -1.41 -5.27
CA LEU A 31 -5.03 -2.63 -5.24
C LEU A 31 -5.79 -3.85 -4.75
N ALA A 32 -6.96 -3.66 -4.13
CA ALA A 32 -7.77 -4.74 -3.59
C ALA A 32 -8.28 -5.67 -4.69
N LYS A 33 -8.37 -6.97 -4.38
CA LYS A 33 -8.88 -7.98 -5.32
C LYS A 33 -10.33 -7.67 -5.72
N ASN A 34 -10.66 -7.88 -7.00
CA ASN A 34 -12.03 -7.80 -7.47
C ASN A 34 -12.94 -8.72 -6.61
N ARG A 35 -14.04 -8.18 -6.05
CA ARG A 35 -14.96 -8.84 -5.11
C ARG A 35 -14.48 -8.99 -3.65
N TRP A 36 -13.46 -8.26 -3.21
CA TRP A 36 -13.09 -8.19 -1.79
C TRP A 36 -14.26 -7.90 -0.81
N PRO A 37 -15.34 -7.16 -1.16
CA PRO A 37 -16.47 -6.96 -0.24
C PRO A 37 -17.36 -8.20 -0.08
N LEU A 38 -17.21 -9.22 -0.93
CA LEU A 38 -18.04 -10.43 -0.92
C LEU A 38 -17.35 -11.61 -0.22
N VAL A 39 -16.08 -11.46 0.16
CA VAL A 39 -15.25 -12.52 0.72
C VAL A 39 -14.78 -12.10 2.10
N PHE A 40 -15.14 -12.87 3.14
CA PHE A 40 -14.61 -12.70 4.48
C PHE A 40 -13.06 -12.76 4.45
N PRO A 41 -12.32 -11.82 5.06
CA PRO A 41 -12.70 -10.90 6.14
C PRO A 41 -13.25 -9.52 5.70
N PHE A 42 -13.80 -9.39 4.48
CA PHE A 42 -14.39 -8.16 3.94
C PHE A 42 -13.44 -6.95 3.96
N LEU A 43 -12.14 -7.23 3.86
CA LEU A 43 -11.10 -6.22 3.87
C LEU A 43 -10.51 -6.09 2.46
N PRO A 44 -10.17 -4.86 2.04
CA PRO A 44 -9.58 -4.57 0.73
C PRO A 44 -8.11 -5.02 0.68
N PHE A 45 -7.88 -6.32 0.77
CA PHE A 45 -6.55 -6.90 0.65
C PHE A 45 -6.19 -7.07 -0.83
N PRO A 46 -4.95 -6.70 -1.23
CA PRO A 46 -4.45 -7.01 -2.55
C PRO A 46 -4.31 -8.52 -2.73
N SER A 47 -4.45 -8.99 -3.97
CA SER A 47 -4.20 -10.41 -4.28
C SER A 47 -2.74 -10.76 -4.03
N SER A 48 -2.49 -12.01 -3.61
CA SER A 48 -1.15 -12.59 -3.47
C SER A 48 -0.32 -12.39 -4.73
N ASP A 49 -0.92 -12.67 -5.89
CA ASP A 49 -0.24 -12.68 -7.18
C ASP A 49 0.19 -11.26 -7.58
N PHE A 50 -0.64 -10.25 -7.25
CA PHE A 50 -0.29 -8.86 -7.48
C PHE A 50 0.84 -8.41 -6.55
N MET A 51 0.82 -8.82 -5.28
CA MET A 51 1.89 -8.53 -4.33
C MET A 51 3.21 -9.19 -4.72
N GLU A 52 3.17 -10.44 -5.14
CA GLU A 52 4.35 -11.17 -5.64
C GLU A 52 4.95 -10.49 -6.87
N PHE A 53 4.13 -10.21 -7.89
CA PHE A 53 4.57 -9.46 -9.07
C PHE A 53 5.20 -8.12 -8.71
N ARG A 54 4.57 -7.39 -7.78
CA ARG A 54 5.04 -6.07 -7.38
C ARG A 54 6.35 -6.12 -6.58
N LEU A 55 6.51 -7.10 -5.71
CA LEU A 55 7.75 -7.30 -4.94
C LEU A 55 8.90 -7.72 -5.85
N ILE A 56 8.67 -8.63 -6.80
CA ILE A 56 9.66 -9.02 -7.82
C ILE A 56 10.08 -7.81 -8.66
N THR A 57 9.11 -7.04 -9.17
CA THR A 57 9.40 -5.91 -10.06
C THR A 57 10.13 -4.77 -9.32
N TYR A 58 9.80 -4.55 -8.05
CA TYR A 58 10.34 -3.44 -7.27
C TYR A 58 11.66 -3.76 -6.55
N GLN A 59 11.82 -4.99 -6.03
CA GLN A 59 12.95 -5.38 -5.18
C GLN A 59 13.80 -6.51 -5.76
N GLY A 60 13.30 -7.24 -6.76
CA GLY A 60 13.92 -8.48 -7.23
C GLY A 60 13.74 -9.68 -6.30
N GLU A 61 13.13 -9.49 -5.13
CA GLU A 61 12.95 -10.52 -4.10
C GLU A 61 11.51 -10.51 -3.54
N VAL A 62 10.92 -11.69 -3.35
CA VAL A 62 9.54 -11.86 -2.86
C VAL A 62 9.45 -11.83 -1.33
N GLU A 63 10.52 -12.17 -0.64
CA GLU A 63 10.45 -12.51 0.80
C GLU A 63 10.46 -11.28 1.73
N LYS A 64 10.93 -10.13 1.22
CA LYS A 64 11.14 -8.92 2.02
C LYS A 64 10.08 -7.86 1.75
N LEU A 65 9.51 -7.33 2.82
CA LEU A 65 8.61 -6.17 2.71
C LEU A 65 9.41 -4.90 2.41
N PRO A 66 8.87 -3.98 1.60
CA PRO A 66 9.47 -2.67 1.36
C PRO A 66 9.65 -1.91 2.67
N GLU A 67 10.74 -1.16 2.78
CA GLU A 67 10.93 -0.26 3.92
C GLU A 67 9.76 0.74 4.02
N VAL A 68 9.35 1.10 5.23
CA VAL A 68 8.24 2.06 5.44
C VAL A 68 8.50 3.38 4.71
N LYS A 69 9.76 3.86 4.69
CA LYS A 69 10.15 5.08 3.98
C LYS A 69 9.85 5.02 2.48
N VAL A 70 10.02 3.84 1.87
CA VAL A 70 9.74 3.59 0.46
C VAL A 70 8.24 3.67 0.20
N VAL A 71 7.43 3.04 1.06
CA VAL A 71 5.96 3.07 0.94
C VAL A 71 5.45 4.51 1.03
N ILE A 72 5.99 5.31 1.95
CA ILE A 72 5.63 6.72 2.11
C ILE A 72 6.08 7.55 0.90
N ALA A 73 7.27 7.29 0.36
CA ALA A 73 7.75 7.96 -0.86
C ALA A 73 6.85 7.64 -2.06
N TRP A 74 6.45 6.38 -2.23
CA TRP A 74 5.48 5.97 -3.26
C TRP A 74 4.14 6.71 -3.10
N LEU A 75 3.58 6.75 -1.90
CA LEU A 75 2.32 7.44 -1.64
C LEU A 75 2.41 8.94 -1.88
N SER A 76 3.55 9.57 -1.53
CA SER A 76 3.79 10.97 -1.84
C SER A 76 3.80 11.21 -3.34
N TRP A 77 4.50 10.36 -4.10
CA TRP A 77 4.54 10.47 -5.56
C TRP A 77 3.15 10.31 -6.18
N VAL A 78 2.37 9.32 -5.72
CA VAL A 78 0.98 9.15 -6.18
C VAL A 78 0.14 10.39 -5.85
N ALA A 79 0.24 10.92 -4.63
CA ALA A 79 -0.51 12.11 -4.24
C ALA A 79 -0.15 13.33 -5.10
N ASP A 80 1.12 13.51 -5.46
CA ASP A 80 1.56 14.60 -6.33
C ASP A 80 1.06 14.41 -7.78
N LEU A 81 1.06 13.17 -8.29
CA LEU A 81 0.44 12.87 -9.58
C LEU A 81 -1.08 13.12 -9.59
N GLU A 82 -1.78 12.80 -8.50
CA GLU A 82 -3.22 13.10 -8.37
C GLU A 82 -3.48 14.61 -8.38
N LYS A 83 -2.61 15.42 -7.77
CA LYS A 83 -2.71 16.89 -7.82
C LYS A 83 -2.50 17.45 -9.21
N LEU A 84 -1.59 16.87 -10.00
CA LEU A 84 -1.32 17.33 -11.38
C LEU A 84 -2.45 17.01 -12.36
N LYS A 85 -3.32 16.05 -12.03
CA LYS A 85 -4.47 15.66 -12.86
C LYS A 85 -5.71 16.54 -12.67
N ASN A 86 -5.76 17.33 -11.60
CA ASN A 86 -6.83 18.28 -11.29
C ASN A 86 -6.40 19.70 -11.63
#